data_AF-A0A4D6N9Q3-F1
#
_entry.id   AF-A0A4D6N9Q3-F1
#
_cell.length_a   1.000
_cell.length_b   1.000
_cell.length_c   1.000
_cell.angle_alpha   90.00
_cell.angle_beta   90.00
_cell.angle_gamma   90.00
#
_symmetry.space_group_name_H-M   'P 1'
#
loop_
_entity.id
_entity.type
_entity.pdbx_description
1 polymer ?
#
loop_
_entity_poly.entity_id
_entity_poly.type
_entity_poly.pdbx_seq_one_letter_code
_entity_poly.pdbx_strand_id
1 'polypeptide(L)'
;MAGIGKGMEFEDLLPVIAGKLGGEGLIDELCKGFQVLMDKEKGVITLESLRKNSATMGLQDFKDDELASMMREGDLDGDGALSQMEFCVLMFRLSPQLMQDSWFWLQQALHHNNNASL
;
A
#
# COMPACT_ATOMS: atom_id res chain seq x y z
N MET A 1 -19.64 17.83 12.68
CA MET A 1 -19.96 16.41 12.86
C MET A 1 -19.27 15.63 11.76
N ALA A 2 -18.31 14.78 12.14
CA ALA A 2 -17.82 13.57 11.45
C ALA A 2 -16.44 13.28 12.06
N GLY A 3 -16.43 12.62 13.21
CA GLY A 3 -15.20 12.06 13.76
C GLY A 3 -14.75 10.95 12.83
N ILE A 4 -13.56 11.11 12.26
CA ILE A 4 -12.79 10.01 11.69
C ILE A 4 -12.60 9.02 12.84
N GLY A 5 -13.19 7.83 12.68
CA GLY A 5 -13.16 6.79 13.69
C GLY A 5 -11.72 6.52 14.12
N LYS A 6 -11.48 6.62 15.43
CA LYS A 6 -10.30 6.05 16.08
C LYS A 6 -10.28 4.55 15.82
N GLY A 7 -9.40 4.08 14.95
CA GLY A 7 -9.17 2.68 14.69
C GLY A 7 -8.04 2.55 13.68
N MET A 8 -6.88 2.06 14.14
CA MET A 8 -5.65 1.81 13.38
C MET A 8 -4.86 3.07 13.01
N GLU A 9 -3.96 3.48 13.91
CA GLU A 9 -2.72 4.08 13.42
C GLU A 9 -1.93 2.94 12.79
N PHE A 10 -2.15 2.68 11.49
CA PHE A 10 -1.14 2.02 10.68
C PHE A 10 0.11 2.89 10.83
N GLU A 11 1.08 2.42 11.62
CA GLU A 11 2.32 3.16 11.77
C GLU A 11 2.97 3.16 10.39
N ASP A 12 2.98 4.33 9.77
CA ASP A 12 3.49 4.49 8.42
C ASP A 12 5.02 4.36 8.46
N LEU A 13 5.47 3.11 8.40
CA LEU A 13 6.88 2.74 8.39
C LEU A 13 7.45 2.71 6.98
N LEU A 14 6.62 2.88 5.94
CA LEU A 14 7.07 2.86 4.56
C LEU A 14 8.12 3.95 4.27
N PRO A 15 7.99 5.20 4.77
CA PRO A 15 9.05 6.22 4.65
C PRO A 15 10.36 5.79 5.32
N VAL A 16 10.28 5.11 6.46
CA VAL A 16 11.47 4.62 7.17
C VAL A 16 12.16 3.52 6.37
N ILE A 17 11.40 2.60 5.79
CA ILE A 17 11.90 1.54 4.92
C ILE A 17 12.52 2.15 3.66
N ALA A 18 11.85 3.11 3.02
CA ALA A 18 12.34 3.82 1.84
C ALA A 18 13.65 4.57 2.12
N GLY A 19 13.75 5.25 3.26
CA GLY A 19 14.96 5.97 3.65
C GLY A 19 16.14 5.05 3.99
N LYS A 20 15.88 3.84 4.51
CA LYS A 20 16.93 2.87 4.89
C LYS A 20 17.37 1.96 3.74
N LEU A 21 16.43 1.51 2.93
CA LEU A 21 16.66 0.48 1.90
C LEU A 21 16.60 1.03 0.46
N GLY A 22 16.21 2.30 0.29
CA GLY A 22 15.94 2.89 -1.02
C GLY A 22 14.62 2.41 -1.64
N GLY A 23 14.29 2.96 -2.81
CA GLY A 23 13.05 2.64 -3.52
C GLY A 23 12.95 1.16 -3.92
N GLU A 24 14.04 0.56 -4.41
CA GLU A 24 14.08 -0.86 -4.77
C GLU A 24 13.86 -1.77 -3.54
N GLY A 25 14.49 -1.43 -2.41
CA GLY A 25 14.32 -2.19 -1.17
C GLY A 25 12.92 -2.05 -0.58
N LEU A 26 12.29 -0.88 -0.69
CA LEU A 26 10.87 -0.72 -0.33
C LEU A 26 9.97 -1.62 -1.18
N ILE A 27 10.19 -1.66 -2.50
CA ILE A 27 9.40 -2.52 -3.39
C ILE A 27 9.59 -3.99 -3.02
N ASP A 28 10.80 -4.43 -2.72
CA ASP A 28 11.08 -5.80 -2.29
C ASP A 28 10.35 -6.17 -0.98
N GLU A 29 10.34 -5.27 0.01
CA GLU A 29 9.60 -5.49 1.26
C GLU A 29 8.07 -5.55 1.04
N LEU A 30 7.53 -4.69 0.16
CA LEU A 30 6.11 -4.77 -0.23
C LEU A 30 5.80 -6.10 -0.94
N CYS A 31 6.69 -6.57 -1.82
CA CYS A 31 6.56 -7.86 -2.47
C CYS A 31 6.55 -9.02 -1.46
N LYS A 32 7.39 -8.97 -0.43
CA LYS A 32 7.38 -9.95 0.66
C LYS A 32 6.08 -9.90 1.45
N GLY A 33 5.61 -8.70 1.79
CA GLY A 33 4.32 -8.51 2.46
C GLY A 33 3.15 -9.10 1.65
N PHE A 34 3.13 -8.84 0.34
CA PHE A 34 2.18 -9.45 -0.60
C PHE A 34 2.24 -10.98 -0.54
N GLN A 35 3.44 -11.56 -0.59
CA GLN A 35 3.61 -13.00 -0.52
C GLN A 35 3.10 -13.60 0.80
N VAL A 36 3.16 -12.87 1.91
CA VAL A 36 2.60 -13.36 3.18
C VAL A 36 1.06 -13.36 3.14
N LEU A 37 0.45 -12.40 2.45
CA LEU A 37 -1.01 -12.21 2.41
C LEU A 37 -1.73 -13.00 1.32
N MET A 38 -1.05 -13.29 0.20
CA MET A 38 -1.65 -13.93 -0.97
C MET A 38 -2.17 -15.35 -0.68
N ASP A 39 -3.20 -15.72 -1.43
CA ASP A 39 -3.55 -17.11 -1.67
C ASP A 39 -2.43 -17.77 -2.51
N LYS A 40 -1.79 -18.80 -1.95
CA LYS A 40 -0.64 -19.47 -2.59
C LYS A 40 -1.03 -20.26 -3.84
N GLU A 41 -2.28 -20.71 -3.94
CA GLU A 41 -2.76 -21.46 -5.08
C GLU A 41 -3.17 -20.52 -6.22
N LYS A 42 -3.78 -19.37 -5.89
CA LYS A 42 -4.25 -18.40 -6.89
C LYS A 42 -3.21 -17.38 -7.31
N GLY A 43 -2.19 -17.13 -6.50
CA GLY A 43 -1.17 -16.11 -6.82
C GLY A 43 -1.59 -14.67 -6.50
N VAL A 44 -2.75 -14.47 -5.88
CA VAL A 44 -3.37 -13.16 -5.61
C VAL A 44 -3.87 -13.07 -4.19
N ILE A 45 -4.04 -11.87 -3.64
CA ILE A 45 -4.72 -11.70 -2.35
C ILE A 45 -6.21 -11.77 -2.59
N THR A 46 -6.89 -12.66 -1.87
CA THR A 46 -8.35 -12.72 -1.84
C THR A 46 -8.84 -12.26 -0.47
N LEU A 47 -10.12 -11.91 -0.33
CA LEU A 47 -10.67 -11.55 0.98
C LEU A 47 -10.45 -12.66 2.01
N GLU A 48 -10.55 -13.92 1.59
CA GLU A 48 -10.31 -15.09 2.45
C GLU A 48 -8.83 -15.21 2.86
N SER A 49 -7.90 -15.10 1.90
CA SER A 49 -6.48 -15.18 2.19
C SER A 49 -6.02 -14.00 3.05
N LEU A 50 -6.53 -12.80 2.75
CA LEU A 50 -6.28 -11.59 3.53
C LEU A 50 -6.72 -11.81 4.98
N ARG A 51 -7.96 -12.22 5.22
CA ARG A 51 -8.49 -12.48 6.58
C ARG A 51 -7.69 -13.54 7.34
N LYS A 52 -7.33 -14.63 6.66
CA LYS A 52 -6.59 -15.73 7.28
C LYS A 52 -5.14 -15.34 7.62
N ASN A 53 -4.48 -14.66 6.69
CA ASN A 53 -3.05 -14.37 6.78
C ASN A 53 -2.78 -13.08 7.57
N SER A 54 -3.72 -12.11 7.58
CA SER A 54 -3.62 -10.89 8.39
C SER A 54 -3.59 -11.20 9.89
N ALA A 55 -4.38 -12.19 10.34
CA ALA A 55 -4.37 -12.65 11.73
C ALA A 55 -2.98 -13.15 12.19
N THR A 56 -2.19 -13.72 11.26
CA THR A 56 -0.83 -14.20 11.54
C THR A 56 0.17 -13.04 11.70
N MET A 57 -0.12 -11.87 11.12
CA MET A 57 0.69 -10.66 11.23
C MET A 57 0.25 -9.74 12.39
N GLY A 58 -0.59 -10.23 13.30
CA GLY A 58 -1.07 -9.44 14.44
C GLY A 58 -2.15 -8.42 14.05
N LEU A 59 -2.64 -8.45 12.81
CA LEU A 59 -3.76 -7.65 12.33
C LEU A 59 -5.10 -8.33 12.69
N GLN A 60 -5.19 -8.91 13.88
CA GLN A 60 -6.35 -9.68 14.34
C GLN A 60 -7.57 -8.80 14.67
N ASP A 61 -7.35 -7.49 14.80
CA ASP A 61 -8.38 -6.53 15.16
C ASP A 61 -9.21 -6.03 13.96
N PHE A 62 -8.87 -6.45 12.74
CA PHE A 62 -9.60 -6.05 11.54
C PHE A 62 -10.92 -6.82 11.42
N LYS A 63 -12.01 -6.09 11.30
CA LYS A 63 -13.33 -6.67 11.02
C LYS A 63 -13.45 -7.06 9.55
N ASP A 64 -14.29 -8.05 9.26
CA ASP A 64 -14.57 -8.47 7.88
C ASP A 64 -15.00 -7.29 6.98
N ASP A 65 -15.72 -6.31 7.51
CA ASP A 65 -16.12 -5.08 6.79
C ASP A 65 -14.92 -4.17 6.43
N GLU A 66 -13.92 -4.08 7.32
CA GLU A 66 -12.72 -3.29 7.11
C GLU A 66 -11.83 -3.96 6.06
N LEU A 67 -11.64 -5.28 6.16
CA LEU A 67 -10.92 -6.06 5.16
C LEU A 67 -11.61 -5.99 3.79
N ALA A 68 -12.93 -6.08 3.74
CA ALA A 68 -13.69 -5.92 2.51
C ALA A 68 -13.55 -4.50 1.94
N SER A 69 -13.45 -3.48 2.79
CA SER A 69 -13.17 -2.12 2.35
C SER A 69 -11.77 -1.98 1.77
N MET A 70 -10.75 -2.61 2.38
CA MET A 70 -9.39 -2.63 1.85
C MET A 70 -9.32 -3.30 0.47
N MET A 71 -10.02 -4.44 0.30
CA MET A 71 -10.11 -5.11 -0.99
C MET A 71 -10.72 -4.19 -2.05
N ARG A 72 -11.88 -3.58 -1.77
CA ARG A 72 -12.55 -2.68 -2.71
C ARG A 72 -11.74 -1.44 -3.06
N GLU A 73 -10.91 -0.94 -2.15
CA GLU A 73 -10.08 0.24 -2.39
C GLU A 73 -8.84 -0.06 -3.23
N GLY A 74 -8.33 -1.30 -3.14
CA GLY A 74 -7.14 -1.75 -3.86
C GLY A 74 -7.43 -2.41 -5.20
N ASP A 75 -8.60 -3.03 -5.37
CA ASP A 75 -9.02 -3.75 -6.58
C ASP A 75 -9.36 -2.73 -7.68
N LEU A 76 -8.45 -2.55 -8.64
CA LEU A 76 -8.54 -1.53 -9.68
C LEU A 76 -9.17 -2.06 -10.95
N ASP A 77 -9.04 -3.36 -11.22
CA ASP A 77 -9.60 -4.01 -12.40
C ASP A 77 -10.98 -4.66 -12.15
N GLY A 78 -11.37 -4.81 -10.88
CA GLY A 78 -12.67 -5.32 -10.45
C GLY A 78 -12.78 -6.84 -10.48
N ASP A 79 -11.66 -7.58 -10.47
CA ASP A 79 -11.66 -9.05 -10.48
C ASP A 79 -12.00 -9.68 -9.11
N GLY A 80 -12.11 -8.85 -8.06
CA GLY A 80 -12.42 -9.28 -6.70
C GLY A 80 -11.21 -9.79 -5.90
N ALA A 81 -10.00 -9.62 -6.42
CA ALA A 81 -8.73 -9.94 -5.80
C ALA A 81 -7.79 -8.72 -5.83
N LEU A 82 -6.64 -8.84 -5.16
CA LEU A 82 -5.55 -7.88 -5.34
C LEU A 82 -4.37 -8.61 -5.97
N SER A 83 -3.97 -8.14 -7.13
CA SER A 83 -2.67 -8.45 -7.71
C SER A 83 -1.54 -7.79 -6.90
N GLN A 84 -0.30 -8.22 -7.16
CA GLN A 84 0.88 -7.63 -6.52
C GLN A 84 1.01 -6.14 -6.80
N MET A 85 0.69 -5.71 -8.02
CA MET A 85 0.73 -4.30 -8.41
C MET A 85 -0.30 -3.49 -7.63
N GLU A 86 -1.54 -3.95 -7.58
CA GLU A 86 -2.64 -3.29 -6.86
C GLU A 86 -2.35 -3.18 -5.37
N PHE A 87 -1.84 -4.25 -4.77
CA PHE A 87 -1.40 -4.23 -3.38
C PHE A 87 -0.31 -3.18 -3.14
N CYS A 88 0.74 -3.13 -3.97
CA CYS A 88 1.78 -2.13 -3.84
C CYS A 88 1.21 -0.71 -3.97
N VAL A 89 0.38 -0.46 -4.99
CA VAL A 89 -0.27 0.84 -5.21
C VAL A 89 -1.14 1.24 -4.02
N LEU A 90 -1.93 0.31 -3.47
CA LEU A 90 -2.73 0.55 -2.27
C LEU A 90 -1.84 0.94 -1.09
N MET A 91 -0.75 0.21 -0.83
CA MET A 91 0.17 0.52 0.27
C MET A 91 0.84 1.89 0.11
N PHE A 92 1.23 2.27 -1.11
CA PHE A 92 1.74 3.61 -1.38
C PHE A 92 0.69 4.70 -1.13
N ARG A 93 -0.56 4.49 -1.56
CA ARG A 93 -1.66 5.46 -1.36
C ARG A 93 -2.02 5.64 0.13
N LEU A 94 -1.82 4.59 0.92
CA LEU A 94 -2.04 4.60 2.36
C LEU A 94 -0.87 5.21 3.17
N SER A 95 0.26 5.54 2.53
CA SER A 95 1.37 6.29 3.12
C SER A 95 1.32 7.77 2.69
N PRO A 96 0.77 8.68 3.53
CA PRO A 96 0.64 10.09 3.17
C PRO A 96 2.00 10.74 2.90
N GLN A 97 3.03 10.35 3.66
CA GLN A 97 4.38 10.90 3.53
C GLN A 97 5.02 10.50 2.19
N LEU A 98 4.97 9.22 1.81
CA LEU A 98 5.51 8.78 0.52
C LEU A 98 4.78 9.42 -0.67
N MET A 99 3.45 9.59 -0.57
CA MET A 99 2.67 10.28 -1.60
C MET A 99 3.07 11.76 -1.71
N GLN A 100 3.29 12.43 -0.58
CA GLN A 100 3.68 13.84 -0.55
C GLN A 100 5.10 14.06 -1.11
N ASP A 101 6.04 13.19 -0.74
CA ASP A 101 7.40 13.20 -1.29
C ASP A 101 7.39 12.95 -2.79
N SER A 102 6.64 11.94 -3.25
CA SER A 102 6.51 11.62 -4.68
C SER A 102 5.97 12.80 -5.48
N TRP A 103 4.96 13.52 -4.94
CA TRP A 103 4.41 14.72 -5.56
C TRP A 103 5.42 15.88 -5.59
N PHE A 104 6.17 16.10 -4.51
CA PHE A 104 7.22 17.11 -4.46
C PHE A 104 8.30 16.86 -5.52
N TRP A 105 8.79 15.62 -5.64
CA TRP A 105 9.77 15.24 -6.65
C TRP A 105 9.25 15.43 -8.08
N LEU A 106 7.98 15.11 -8.34
CA LEU A 106 7.35 15.36 -9.63
C LEU A 106 7.32 16.86 -9.97
N GLN A 107 6.92 17.70 -9.02
CA GLN A 107 6.93 19.16 -9.22
C GLN A 107 8.34 19.67 -9.49
N GLN A 108 9.34 19.22 -8.73
CA GLN A 108 10.73 19.63 -8.93
C GLN A 108 11.26 19.22 -10.31
N ALA A 109 10.96 17.99 -10.77
CA ALA A 109 11.35 17.51 -12.09
C ALA A 109 10.71 18.33 -13.22
N LEU A 110 9.43 18.67 -13.09
CA LEU A 110 8.72 19.52 -14.06
C LEU A 110 9.29 20.94 -14.09
N HIS A 111 9.66 21.50 -12.92
CA HIS A 111 10.30 22.82 -12.84
C HIS A 111 11.72 22.84 -13.41
N HIS A 112 12.51 21.77 -13.25
CA HIS A 112 13.84 21.70 -13.84
C HIS A 112 13.84 21.61 -15.38
N ASN A 113 12.76 21.10 -15.99
CA ASN A 113 12.63 21.04 -17.44
C ASN A 113 12.37 22.41 -18.11
N ASN A 114 12.08 23.46 -17.34
CA ASN A 114 11.83 24.81 -17.88
C ASN A 114 13.09 25.70 -17.92
N ASN A 115 14.24 25.18 -17.47
CA ASN A 115 15.48 25.96 -17.28
C ASN A 115 16.60 25.56 -18.27
N ALA A 116 16.36 24.56 -19.12
CA ALA A 116 17.33 24.02 -20.07
C ALA A 116 17.22 24.61 -21.49
N SER A 117 16.43 25.68 -21.67
CA SER A 117 16.16 26.31 -22.97
C SER A 117 16.59 27.79 -23.08
N LEU A 118 17.62 28.21 -22.33
CA LEU A 118 18.27 29.52 -22.51
C LEU A 118 19.74 29.35 -22.91
#